data_AF-W6MKN6-F1
#
_entry.id   AF-W6MKN6-F1
#
_cell.length_a   1.000
_cell.length_b   1.000
_cell.length_c   1.000
_cell.angle_alpha   90.00
_cell.angle_beta   90.00
_cell.angle_gamma   90.00
#
_symmetry.space_group_name_H-M   'P 1'
#
loop_
_entity.id
_entity.type
_entity.pdbx_description
1 polymer ?
#
loop_
_entity_poly.entity_id
_entity_poly.type
_entity_poly.pdbx_seq_one_letter_code
_entity_poly.pdbx_strand_id
1 'polypeptide(L)'
;MHVSFCLEQAIYMIKLIDPSLLYKHPVKVTANEDKLSIVDTSAAIQRHACKECGVHLYGRIEVDHAFKGLDFVHVELSDVKGWQEPQFAGFVSSIIEQGFDPAKMGEVRDKFHSVGLDTFDALNPTLMDLLAAFTARKNGKL
;
A
#
# COMPACT_ATOMS: atom_id res chain seq x y z
N MET A 1 -23.82 0.44 -12.49
CA MET A 1 -22.64 1.19 -12.98
C MET A 1 -21.43 0.49 -12.40
N HIS A 2 -20.86 -0.46 -13.14
CA HIS A 2 -19.74 -1.29 -12.71
C HIS A 2 -18.48 -0.44 -12.79
N VAL A 3 -17.96 0.01 -11.65
CA VAL A 3 -16.62 0.60 -11.59
C VAL A 3 -15.65 -0.58 -11.67
N SER A 4 -15.32 -0.96 -12.90
CA SER A 4 -14.29 -1.94 -13.19
C SER A 4 -13.02 -1.49 -12.47
N PHE A 5 -12.53 -2.37 -11.62
CA PHE A 5 -11.38 -2.24 -10.71
C PHE A 5 -10.06 -2.15 -11.51
N CYS A 6 -9.95 -1.17 -12.41
CA CYS A 6 -8.81 -0.93 -13.29
C CYS A 6 -7.74 -0.11 -12.57
N LEU A 7 -7.33 -0.55 -11.38
CA LEU A 7 -6.36 0.14 -10.51
C LEU A 7 -5.48 -0.87 -9.77
N GLU A 8 -5.04 -1.92 -10.47
CA GLU A 8 -4.38 -3.05 -9.82
C GLU A 8 -2.96 -2.75 -9.31
N GLN A 9 -2.36 -1.57 -9.54
CA GLN A 9 -0.99 -1.30 -9.02
C GLN A 9 -0.62 0.15 -8.61
N ALA A 10 -1.46 1.18 -8.76
CA ALA A 10 -1.01 2.57 -8.57
C ALA A 10 -1.66 3.32 -7.39
N ILE A 11 -2.92 3.07 -7.08
CA ILE A 11 -3.54 3.72 -5.91
C ILE A 11 -3.46 2.74 -4.75
N TYR A 12 -2.40 2.86 -3.98
CA TYR A 12 -2.46 2.32 -2.64
C TYR A 12 -3.48 3.18 -1.87
N MET A 13 -4.70 2.68 -1.77
CA MET A 13 -5.59 3.06 -0.67
C MET A 13 -4.95 2.47 0.58
N ILE A 14 -3.97 3.18 1.11
CA ILE A 14 -3.23 2.69 2.25
C ILE A 14 -4.16 2.80 3.45
N LYS A 15 -4.93 1.74 3.69
CA LYS A 15 -5.44 1.39 5.01
C LYS A 15 -4.23 1.00 5.83
N LEU A 16 -3.41 1.98 6.22
CA LEU A 16 -2.45 1.77 7.29
C LEU A 16 -3.31 1.53 8.51
N ILE A 17 -3.36 0.27 8.92
CA ILE A 17 -3.66 -0.07 10.31
C ILE A 17 -2.78 0.85 11.14
N ASP A 18 -3.39 1.62 12.03
CA ASP A 18 -2.71 2.56 12.92
C ASP A 18 -1.32 2.02 13.33
N PRO A 19 -0.22 2.78 13.14
CA PRO A 19 1.11 2.38 13.58
C PRO A 19 1.17 1.91 15.04
N SER A 20 0.23 2.35 15.88
CA SER A 20 0.06 1.90 17.27
C SER A 20 -0.48 0.45 17.40
N LEU A 21 -1.19 -0.06 16.39
CA LEU A 21 -1.79 -1.40 16.34
C LEU A 21 -0.92 -2.43 15.59
N LEU A 22 -0.03 -1.98 14.71
CA LEU A 22 0.87 -2.85 13.92
C LEU A 22 2.04 -3.45 14.72
N TYR A 23 2.28 -3.00 15.96
CA TYR A 23 3.48 -3.37 16.69
C TYR A 23 3.49 -4.81 17.22
N LYS A 24 2.43 -5.61 17.03
CA LYS A 24 2.33 -6.88 17.78
C LYS A 24 2.65 -8.14 17.00
N HIS A 25 2.18 -8.39 15.79
CA HIS A 25 2.47 -9.68 15.14
C HIS A 25 2.53 -9.61 13.61
N PRO A 26 3.57 -10.18 12.98
CA PRO A 26 3.60 -10.34 11.53
C PRO A 26 2.44 -11.22 11.05
N VAL A 27 1.97 -10.95 9.84
CA VAL A 27 0.98 -11.80 9.17
C VAL A 27 1.53 -13.22 9.08
N LYS A 28 0.71 -14.18 9.53
CA LYS A 28 1.01 -15.60 9.49
C LYS A 28 0.13 -16.27 8.44
N VAL A 29 0.76 -17.00 7.53
CA VAL A 29 0.05 -17.88 6.59
C VAL A 29 -0.51 -19.07 7.36
N THR A 30 -1.82 -19.30 7.25
CA THR A 30 -2.51 -20.38 7.99
C THR A 30 -2.78 -21.62 7.15
N ALA A 31 -2.76 -21.50 5.82
CA ALA A 31 -2.97 -22.59 4.87
C ALA A 31 -2.34 -22.27 3.50
N ASN A 32 -2.01 -23.32 2.74
CA ASN A 32 -1.55 -23.25 1.34
C ASN A 32 -0.31 -22.37 1.09
N GLU A 33 0.65 -22.39 2.02
CA GLU A 33 1.89 -21.59 1.92
C GLU A 33 2.72 -21.95 0.68
N ASP A 34 2.66 -23.21 0.26
CA ASP A 34 3.31 -23.72 -0.96
C ASP A 34 2.81 -23.01 -2.24
N LYS A 35 1.61 -22.44 -2.22
CA LYS A 35 1.04 -21.67 -3.34
C LYS A 35 1.54 -20.24 -3.42
N LEU A 36 2.28 -19.75 -2.43
CA LEU A 36 2.80 -18.39 -2.43
C LEU A 36 4.18 -18.32 -3.10
N SER A 37 4.39 -17.22 -3.83
CA SER A 37 5.68 -16.83 -4.39
C SER A 37 5.89 -15.34 -4.23
N ILE A 38 7.15 -14.94 -4.09
CA ILE A 38 7.54 -13.53 -4.12
C ILE A 38 7.57 -13.07 -5.58
N VAL A 39 6.86 -11.99 -5.89
CA VAL A 39 6.76 -11.43 -7.25
C VAL A 39 8.11 -10.88 -7.73
N ASP A 40 8.80 -10.14 -6.87
CA ASP A 40 10.13 -9.58 -7.13
C ASP A 40 10.92 -9.56 -5.82
N THR A 41 12.00 -10.33 -5.76
CA THR A 41 12.86 -10.43 -4.57
C THR A 41 13.78 -9.23 -4.40
N SER A 42 13.98 -8.43 -5.45
CA SER A 42 14.79 -7.20 -5.42
C SER A 42 14.00 -5.97 -4.93
N ALA A 43 12.67 -6.05 -4.94
CA ALA A 43 11.80 -4.99 -4.45
C ALA A 43 11.95 -4.80 -2.93
N ALA A 44 11.93 -3.54 -2.47
CA ALA A 44 11.97 -3.23 -1.04
C ALA A 44 10.79 -3.82 -0.27
N ILE A 45 9.60 -3.82 -0.90
CA ILE A 45 8.41 -4.53 -0.44
C ILE A 45 8.29 -5.80 -1.28
N GLN A 46 8.65 -6.94 -0.69
CA GLN A 46 8.50 -8.25 -1.30
C GLN A 46 7.02 -8.66 -1.24
N ARG A 47 6.36 -8.65 -2.40
CA ARG A 47 4.93 -8.98 -2.52
C ARG A 47 4.77 -10.49 -2.63
N HIS A 48 4.07 -11.10 -1.68
CA HIS A 48 3.72 -12.51 -1.70
C HIS A 48 2.39 -12.70 -2.43
N ALA A 49 2.46 -13.28 -3.62
CA ALA A 49 1.31 -13.53 -4.49
C ALA A 49 1.03 -15.02 -4.61
N CYS A 50 -0.24 -15.36 -4.80
CA CYS A 50 -0.65 -16.72 -5.16
C CYS A 50 -0.21 -17.04 -6.59
N LYS A 51 0.48 -18.16 -6.79
CA LYS A 51 0.96 -18.64 -8.10
C LYS A 51 -0.18 -18.95 -9.08
N GLU A 52 -1.36 -19.29 -8.57
CA GLU A 52 -2.50 -19.73 -9.38
C GLU A 52 -3.39 -18.56 -9.82
N CYS A 53 -3.77 -17.68 -8.89
CA CYS A 53 -4.70 -16.59 -9.17
C CYS A 53 -4.05 -15.21 -9.27
N GLY A 54 -2.76 -15.07 -8.96
CA GLY A 54 -2.04 -13.79 -9.03
C GLY A 54 -2.33 -12.80 -7.89
N VAL A 55 -3.33 -13.07 -7.05
CA VAL A 55 -3.71 -12.19 -5.94
C VAL A 55 -2.55 -12.02 -4.96
N HIS A 56 -2.25 -10.77 -4.59
CA HIS A 56 -1.26 -10.42 -3.56
C HIS A 56 -1.89 -10.56 -2.17
N LEU A 57 -1.34 -11.43 -1.32
CA LEU A 57 -1.86 -11.64 0.04
C LEU A 57 -1.25 -10.65 1.04
N TYR A 58 0.08 -10.54 1.04
CA TYR A 58 0.79 -9.56 1.86
C TYR A 58 2.09 -9.11 1.21
N GLY A 59 2.54 -7.91 1.55
CA GLY A 59 3.85 -7.37 1.22
C GLY A 59 4.69 -7.24 2.47
N ARG A 60 5.91 -7.80 2.47
CA ARG A 60 6.84 -7.75 3.60
C ARG A 60 8.13 -7.05 3.22
N ILE A 61 8.67 -6.29 4.16
CA ILE A 61 9.94 -5.59 4.00
C ILE A 61 11.02 -6.31 4.81
N GLU A 62 11.93 -6.99 4.11
CA GLU A 62 13.05 -7.71 4.71
C GLU A 62 14.32 -6.83 4.84
N VAL A 63 14.44 -5.83 3.99
CA VAL A 63 15.58 -4.90 3.95
C VAL A 63 15.50 -3.82 5.04
N ASP A 64 16.64 -3.19 5.34
CA ASP A 64 16.70 -2.07 6.27
C ASP A 64 15.99 -0.83 5.70
N HIS A 65 14.77 -0.57 6.20
CA HIS A 65 13.84 0.43 5.68
C HIS A 65 12.93 0.95 6.80
N ALA A 66 12.38 2.16 6.64
CA ALA A 66 11.59 2.83 7.68
C ALA A 66 10.29 2.09 8.07
N PHE A 67 9.75 1.29 7.16
CA PHE A 67 8.56 0.46 7.38
C PHE A 67 8.90 -1.01 7.70
N LYS A 68 10.17 -1.33 8.00
CA LYS A 68 10.53 -2.70 8.41
C LYS A 68 9.75 -3.09 9.67
N GLY A 69 9.18 -4.30 9.65
CA GLY A 69 8.29 -4.81 10.71
C GLY A 69 6.81 -4.56 10.46
N LEU A 70 6.45 -3.85 9.38
CA LEU A 70 5.08 -3.72 8.92
C LEU A 70 4.82 -4.65 7.73
N ASP A 71 3.68 -5.33 7.76
CA ASP A 71 3.17 -6.06 6.60
C ASP A 71 2.05 -5.24 5.93
N PHE A 72 2.07 -5.21 4.60
CA PHE A 72 1.07 -4.54 3.77
C PHE A 72 0.04 -5.56 3.32
N VAL A 73 -1.25 -5.33 3.57
CA VAL A 73 -2.32 -6.30 3.25
C VAL A 73 -3.48 -5.64 2.52
N HIS A 74 -4.12 -6.41 1.64
CA HIS A 74 -5.38 -6.07 0.98
C HIS A 74 -6.54 -6.52 1.87
N VAL A 75 -7.03 -5.64 2.74
CA VAL A 75 -8.11 -5.98 3.69
C VAL A 75 -9.46 -6.25 2.99
N GLU A 76 -9.60 -5.85 1.73
CA GLU A 76 -10.72 -6.22 0.86
C GLU A 76 -10.83 -7.73 0.61
N LEU A 77 -9.75 -8.49 0.83
CA LEU A 77 -9.75 -9.95 0.78
C LEU A 77 -10.33 -10.60 2.05
N SER A 78 -10.65 -9.81 3.07
CA SER A 78 -11.21 -10.30 4.34
C SER A 78 -12.73 -10.16 4.36
N ASP A 79 -13.42 -11.24 4.74
CA ASP A 79 -14.86 -11.20 5.01
C ASP A 79 -15.21 -10.51 6.35
N VAL A 80 -14.19 -10.27 7.20
CA VAL A 80 -14.35 -9.62 8.50
C VAL A 80 -14.60 -8.13 8.33
N LYS A 81 -15.55 -7.58 9.09
CA LYS A 81 -15.87 -6.15 9.13
C LYS A 81 -15.16 -5.45 10.29
N GLY A 82 -15.03 -4.13 10.21
CA GLY A 82 -14.40 -3.31 11.25
C GLY A 82 -12.91 -3.04 11.04
N TRP A 83 -12.38 -3.35 9.85
CA TRP A 83 -11.07 -2.84 9.44
C TRP A 83 -11.07 -1.31 9.41
N GLN A 84 -9.91 -0.72 9.69
CA GLN A 84 -9.74 0.71 9.59
C GLN A 84 -10.10 1.20 8.18
N GLU A 85 -10.82 2.31 8.09
CA GLU A 85 -11.19 2.91 6.81
C GLU A 85 -9.99 3.60 6.13
N PRO A 86 -10.00 3.77 4.80
CA PRO A 86 -8.91 4.45 4.09
C PRO A 86 -8.77 5.86 4.66
N GLN A 87 -7.53 6.32 4.83
CA GLN A 87 -7.26 7.64 5.40
C GLN A 87 -6.87 8.65 4.32
N PHE A 88 -6.26 8.19 3.22
CA PHE A 88 -5.84 9.01 2.09
C PHE A 88 -5.63 8.15 0.84
N ALA A 89 -5.45 8.79 -0.32
CA ALA A 89 -5.00 8.16 -1.56
C ALA A 89 -3.55 8.57 -1.84
N GLY A 90 -2.63 7.58 -1.89
CA GLY A 90 -1.22 7.80 -2.20
C GLY A 90 -0.88 7.43 -3.65
N PHE A 91 0.23 7.99 -4.16
CA PHE A 91 0.73 7.78 -5.52
C PHE A 91 -0.31 8.01 -6.64
N VAL A 92 -1.19 9.00 -6.46
CA VAL A 92 -2.35 9.20 -7.35
C VAL A 92 -1.93 9.49 -8.80
N SER A 93 -0.85 10.24 -9.02
CA SER A 93 -0.32 10.49 -10.37
C SER A 93 0.17 9.22 -11.10
N SER A 94 0.59 8.17 -10.39
CA SER A 94 1.14 6.96 -11.01
C SER A 94 0.13 6.15 -11.82
N ILE A 95 -1.17 6.47 -11.73
CA ILE A 95 -2.17 5.87 -12.63
C ILE A 95 -1.96 6.29 -14.09
N ILE A 96 -1.31 7.43 -14.33
CA ILE A 96 -0.91 7.87 -15.67
C ILE A 96 0.11 6.89 -16.27
N GLU A 97 1.04 6.38 -15.47
CA GLU A 97 2.04 5.40 -15.91
C GLU A 97 1.39 4.07 -16.33
N GLN A 98 0.15 3.83 -15.90
CA GLN A 98 -0.68 2.69 -16.28
C GLN A 98 -1.60 2.98 -17.48
N GLY A 99 -1.43 4.14 -18.12
CA GLY A 99 -2.17 4.54 -19.32
C GLY A 99 -3.43 5.37 -19.06
N PHE A 100 -3.63 5.89 -17.84
CA PHE A 100 -4.74 6.79 -17.58
C PHE A 100 -4.52 8.17 -18.23
N ASP A 101 -5.59 8.75 -18.76
CA ASP A 101 -5.56 10.05 -19.43
C ASP A 101 -5.21 11.18 -18.43
N PRO A 102 -4.06 11.89 -18.59
CA PRO A 102 -3.67 12.99 -17.72
C PRO A 102 -4.71 14.11 -17.65
N ALA A 103 -5.50 14.32 -18.71
CA ALA A 103 -6.51 15.37 -18.75
C ALA A 103 -7.68 15.11 -17.77
N LYS A 104 -7.90 13.84 -17.39
CA LYS A 104 -8.99 13.42 -16.48
C LYS A 104 -8.56 13.31 -15.02
N MET A 105 -7.31 13.63 -14.71
CA MET A 105 -6.78 13.52 -13.36
C MET A 105 -7.41 14.48 -12.36
N GLY A 106 -8.02 15.59 -12.82
CA GLY A 106 -8.84 16.45 -11.98
C GLY A 106 -10.06 15.71 -11.42
N GLU A 107 -10.79 15.00 -12.28
CA GLU A 107 -11.98 14.23 -11.91
C GLU A 107 -11.67 13.14 -10.88
N VAL A 108 -10.51 12.48 -11.01
CA VAL A 108 -10.05 11.46 -10.07
C VAL A 108 -9.82 12.07 -8.68
N ARG A 109 -9.11 13.20 -8.61
CA ARG A 109 -8.82 13.87 -7.33
C ARG A 109 -10.09 14.41 -6.69
N ASP A 110 -10.97 15.02 -7.47
CA ASP A 110 -12.28 15.49 -7.00
C ASP A 110 -13.13 14.33 -6.45
N LYS A 111 -13.05 13.16 -7.09
CA LYS A 111 -13.76 11.98 -6.61
C LYS A 111 -13.26 11.52 -5.24
N PHE A 112 -11.95 11.49 -5.00
CA PHE A 112 -11.40 11.17 -3.68
C PHE A 112 -11.79 12.21 -2.63
N HIS A 113 -11.68 13.51 -2.95
CA HIS A 113 -12.10 14.56 -2.03
C HIS A 113 -13.59 14.47 -1.68
N SER A 114 -14.45 14.09 -2.63
CA SER A 114 -15.90 13.92 -2.39
C SER A 114 -16.24 12.85 -1.36
N VAL A 115 -15.33 11.90 -1.11
CA VAL A 115 -15.47 10.83 -0.11
C VAL A 115 -14.59 11.07 1.12
N GLY A 116 -14.03 12.28 1.26
CA GLY A 116 -13.22 12.68 2.42
C GLY A 116 -11.79 12.13 2.41
N LEU A 117 -11.25 11.79 1.23
CA LEU A 117 -9.89 11.28 1.09
C LEU A 117 -9.00 12.32 0.41
N ASP A 118 -7.98 12.78 1.12
CA ASP A 118 -6.93 13.61 0.55
C ASP A 118 -6.09 12.81 -0.45
N THR A 119 -5.67 13.47 -1.52
CA THR A 119 -4.82 12.86 -2.56
C THR A 119 -3.39 13.35 -2.47
N PHE A 120 -2.43 12.41 -2.54
CA PHE A 120 -1.00 12.68 -2.59
C PHE A 120 -0.37 11.94 -3.76
N ASP A 121 0.61 12.58 -4.41
CA ASP A 121 1.41 11.94 -5.48
C ASP A 121 2.62 11.15 -4.91
N ALA A 122 2.69 11.03 -3.58
CA ALA A 122 3.60 10.17 -2.83
C ALA A 122 2.81 9.52 -1.67
N LEU A 123 3.34 9.56 -0.44
CA LEU A 123 2.59 9.25 0.77
C LEU A 123 2.07 10.53 1.44
N ASN A 124 1.22 10.39 2.47
CA ASN A 124 0.82 11.54 3.27
C ASN A 124 2.03 12.17 4.01
N PRO A 125 1.94 13.44 4.44
CA PRO A 125 3.07 14.15 5.05
C PRO A 125 3.70 13.43 6.23
N THR A 126 2.88 12.84 7.12
CA THR A 126 3.37 12.13 8.31
C THR A 126 4.26 10.93 7.96
N LEU A 127 3.90 10.13 6.96
CA LEU A 127 4.71 8.99 6.53
C LEU A 127 5.96 9.45 5.76
N MET A 128 5.84 10.53 4.99
CA MET A 128 6.99 11.14 4.32
C MET A 128 8.02 11.66 5.32
N ASP A 129 7.59 12.31 6.40
CA ASP A 129 8.47 12.77 7.48
C ASP A 129 9.15 11.60 8.20
N LEU A 130 8.42 10.48 8.42
CA LEU A 130 8.99 9.27 9.00
C LEU A 130 10.10 8.68 8.11
N LEU A 131 9.88 8.61 6.80
CA LEU A 131 10.88 8.16 5.82
C LEU A 131 12.10 9.09 5.79
N ALA A 132 11.87 10.40 5.81
CA ALA A 132 12.94 11.40 5.81
C ALA A 132 13.78 11.30 7.09
N ALA A 133 13.13 11.19 8.25
CA ALA A 133 13.81 11.05 9.54
C ALA A 133 14.61 9.75 9.65
N PHE A 134 14.08 8.63 9.14
CA PHE A 134 14.82 7.37 9.04
C PHE A 134 16.09 7.53 8.19
N THR A 135 15.95 8.12 7.00
CA THR A 135 17.07 8.37 6.09
C THR A 135 18.12 9.31 6.70
N ALA A 136 17.68 10.36 7.38
CA ALA A 136 18.57 11.31 8.05
C ALA A 136 19.38 10.64 9.17
N ARG A 137 18.75 9.82 10.03
CA ARG A 137 19.44 9.04 11.06
C ARG A 137 20.44 8.04 10.48
N LYS A 138 20.03 7.30 9.44
CA LYS A 138 20.91 6.34 8.75
C LYS A 138 22.16 7.00 8.16
N ASN A 139 22.03 8.26 7.73
CA ASN A 139 23.12 9.05 7.17
C ASN A 139 23.87 9.90 8.21
N GLY A 140 23.57 9.75 9.51
CA GLY A 140 24.23 10.49 10.59
C GLY A 140 23.93 11.99 10.63
N LYS A 141 22.81 12.42 10.04
CA LYS A 141 22.35 13.83 10.02
C LYS A 141 21.39 14.16 11.17
N LEU A 142 20.91 13.14 11.89
CA LEU A 142 20.06 13.19 13.07
C LEU A 142 20.48 12.09 14.05
#